data_AF-A0A816LV29-F1
#
_entry.id   AF-A0A816LV29-F1
#
_cell.length_a   1.000
_cell.length_b   1.000
_cell.length_c   1.000
_cell.angle_alpha   90.00
_cell.angle_beta   90.00
_cell.angle_gamma   90.00
#
_symmetry.space_group_name_H-M   'P 1'
#
loop_
_entity.id
_entity.type
_entity.pdbx_description
1 polymer ?
#
loop_
_entity_poly.entity_id
_entity_poly.type
_entity_poly.pdbx_seq_one_letter_code
_entity_poly.pdbx_strand_id
1 'polypeptide(L)'
;MGFYSGSGFTSSDIIPREGIIVSLKVCEIFFHFDLAVLNNTCTAILSGTVTILLDLSNAPSFPYTYYQYSFIATSTKTTMMLAIRQDPSYMCLDDISVTNNGTDMWQNGGFELNSLTQYYTYCNPNAASSSGIISTTCPHSGSYSFYDGSVRYSDYLSQSFATVIGSNYNISFWLTNLGGGSNSFLAIIG
;
A
#
# COMPACT_ATOMS: atom_id res chain seq x y z
N MET A 1 45.40 7.59 -40.85
CA MET A 1 46.19 6.70 -39.97
C MET A 1 45.47 6.68 -38.63
N GLY A 2 44.72 5.59 -38.34
CA GLY A 2 43.93 5.36 -37.11
C GLY A 2 42.74 6.34 -36.88
N PHE A 3 41.64 5.99 -36.22
CA PHE A 3 41.39 4.89 -35.30
C PHE A 3 39.92 4.39 -35.33
N TYR A 4 39.78 3.21 -34.72
CA TYR A 4 38.79 2.17 -34.85
C TYR A 4 37.44 2.39 -34.13
N SER A 5 36.46 1.65 -34.66
CA SER A 5 35.11 1.32 -34.17
C SER A 5 35.07 0.63 -32.80
N GLY A 6 33.90 0.74 -32.16
CA GLY A 6 33.63 0.27 -30.81
C GLY A 6 33.69 -1.25 -30.57
N SER A 7 33.85 -1.55 -29.29
CA SER A 7 33.59 -2.82 -28.61
C SER A 7 32.51 -2.53 -27.56
N GLY A 8 31.40 -3.25 -27.44
CA GLY A 8 31.30 -4.71 -27.44
C GLY A 8 31.59 -5.22 -26.03
N PHE A 9 30.71 -4.94 -25.06
CA PHE A 9 30.81 -5.55 -23.74
C PHE A 9 30.31 -7.01 -23.82
N THR A 10 31.21 -7.97 -23.58
CA THR A 10 30.91 -9.40 -23.54
C THR A 10 30.51 -9.84 -22.12
N SER A 11 29.75 -10.93 -22.01
CA SER A 11 29.08 -11.40 -20.78
C SER A 11 30.00 -11.96 -19.66
N SER A 12 31.23 -11.49 -19.53
CA SER A 12 32.25 -12.04 -18.63
C SER A 12 32.71 -11.11 -17.50
N ASP A 13 32.17 -9.90 -17.39
CA ASP A 13 32.63 -8.91 -16.40
C ASP A 13 31.70 -8.77 -15.18
N ILE A 14 31.21 -9.90 -14.63
CA ILE A 14 30.49 -9.89 -13.34
C ILE A 14 31.25 -10.75 -12.33
N ILE A 15 31.98 -10.09 -11.44
CA ILE A 15 32.43 -10.67 -10.16
C ILE A 15 31.22 -10.67 -9.22
N PRO A 16 30.81 -11.80 -8.61
CA PRO A 16 29.70 -11.79 -7.68
C PRO A 16 30.18 -11.20 -6.35
N ARG A 17 29.64 -10.03 -5.97
CA ARG A 17 29.62 -9.61 -4.56
C ARG A 17 28.26 -9.97 -3.99
N GLU A 18 28.29 -10.69 -2.89
CA GLU A 18 27.13 -11.18 -2.17
C GLU A 18 26.16 -10.06 -1.77
N GLY A 19 24.86 -10.39 -1.85
CA GLY A 19 23.77 -9.70 -1.17
C GLY A 19 23.24 -8.47 -1.89
N ILE A 20 22.31 -8.65 -2.84
CA ILE A 20 21.21 -7.70 -3.12
C ILE A 20 20.03 -8.50 -3.71
N ILE A 21 18.86 -8.27 -3.12
CA ILE A 21 17.59 -8.94 -3.35
C ILE A 21 16.84 -8.25 -4.51
N VAL A 22 16.09 -9.08 -5.25
CA VAL A 22 15.17 -8.84 -6.40
C VAL A 22 15.81 -8.44 -7.74
N SER A 23 16.14 -9.49 -8.51
CA SER A 23 16.18 -9.45 -9.97
C SER A 23 14.75 -9.33 -10.51
N LEU A 24 14.42 -8.22 -11.15
CA LEU A 24 13.30 -8.15 -12.10
C LEU A 24 13.79 -7.44 -13.36
N LYS A 25 14.27 -8.25 -14.31
CA LYS A 25 14.43 -7.88 -15.71
C LYS A 25 13.18 -8.34 -16.45
N VAL A 26 12.17 -7.48 -16.60
CA VAL A 26 11.19 -7.58 -17.70
C VAL A 26 10.82 -6.17 -18.16
N CYS A 27 10.78 -6.05 -19.48
CA CYS A 27 10.33 -4.95 -20.36
C CYS A 27 9.25 -4.00 -19.80
N GLU A 28 9.32 -2.74 -20.21
CA GLU A 28 8.53 -1.57 -19.77
C GLU A 28 7.01 -1.80 -19.62
N ILE A 29 6.53 -1.76 -18.38
CA ILE A 29 5.18 -1.32 -18.00
C ILE A 29 5.39 -0.47 -16.74
N PHE A 30 4.88 0.77 -16.74
CA PHE A 30 4.92 1.70 -15.62
C PHE A 30 4.38 1.03 -14.34
N PHE A 31 5.26 0.51 -13.48
CA PHE A 31 4.95 0.33 -12.07
C PHE A 31 5.34 1.62 -11.38
N HIS A 32 4.36 2.34 -10.84
CA HIS A 32 4.59 3.52 -10.00
C HIS A 32 5.07 3.06 -8.61
N PHE A 33 6.08 2.21 -8.61
CA PHE A 33 6.78 1.80 -7.41
C PHE A 33 7.72 2.94 -7.05
N ASP A 34 7.24 3.90 -6.28
CA ASP A 34 8.17 4.83 -5.66
C ASP A 34 8.98 4.02 -4.64
N LEU A 35 10.27 3.84 -4.93
CA LEU A 35 11.24 3.17 -4.07
C LEU A 35 11.28 3.83 -2.67
N ALA A 36 10.77 5.07 -2.54
CA ALA A 36 10.57 5.78 -1.28
C ALA A 36 9.43 5.23 -0.41
N VAL A 37 8.44 4.53 -0.99
CA VAL A 37 7.38 3.88 -0.20
C VAL A 37 7.98 2.71 0.56
N LEU A 38 8.72 1.79 -0.05
CA LEU A 38 9.19 0.58 0.63
C LEU A 38 10.41 0.72 1.54
N ASN A 39 11.09 1.86 1.51
CA ASN A 39 12.27 2.13 2.34
C ASN A 39 12.04 3.28 3.33
N ASN A 40 10.85 3.37 3.90
CA ASN A 40 10.60 4.29 5.01
C ASN A 40 10.20 3.52 6.27
N THR A 41 10.23 4.20 7.41
CA THR A 41 9.94 3.58 8.72
C THR A 41 8.56 2.92 8.79
N CYS A 42 7.61 3.33 7.95
CA CYS A 42 6.26 2.78 7.91
C CYS A 42 6.18 1.45 7.15
N THR A 43 7.11 1.14 6.25
CA THR A 43 7.12 -0.09 5.44
C THR A 43 8.07 -1.16 5.95
N ALA A 44 8.97 -0.79 6.87
CA ALA A 44 9.87 -1.72 7.57
C ALA A 44 9.13 -2.83 8.36
N ILE A 45 7.80 -2.72 8.50
CA ILE A 45 6.92 -3.70 9.14
C ILE A 45 6.50 -4.86 8.23
N LEU A 46 6.75 -4.76 6.92
CA LEU A 46 6.47 -5.82 5.95
C LEU A 46 7.57 -6.86 6.01
N SER A 47 7.23 -8.14 5.91
CA SER A 47 8.19 -9.24 5.95
C SER A 47 7.96 -10.20 4.78
N GLY A 48 9.04 -10.77 4.24
CA GLY A 48 8.92 -11.76 3.17
C GLY A 48 8.46 -11.18 1.82
N THR A 49 7.66 -11.96 1.10
CA THR A 49 7.16 -11.59 -0.24
C THR A 49 5.96 -10.65 -0.11
N VAL A 50 6.10 -9.43 -0.62
CA VAL A 50 5.02 -8.45 -0.66
C VAL A 50 4.21 -8.62 -1.94
N THR A 51 2.88 -8.62 -1.80
CA THR A 51 1.91 -8.64 -2.89
C THR A 51 1.21 -7.28 -2.98
N ILE A 52 1.09 -6.75 -4.20
CA ILE A 52 0.29 -5.55 -4.47
C ILE A 52 -1.16 -5.97 -4.70
N LEU A 53 -2.06 -5.39 -3.92
CA LEU A 53 -3.50 -5.58 -4.06
C LEU A 53 -4.08 -4.51 -4.98
N LEU A 54 -3.77 -3.23 -4.70
CA LEU A 54 -4.23 -2.09 -5.49
C LEU A 54 -3.11 -1.06 -5.60
N ASP A 55 -2.91 -0.52 -6.80
CA ASP A 55 -2.02 0.61 -7.05
C ASP A 55 -2.76 1.59 -7.98
N LEU A 56 -3.20 2.71 -7.40
CA LEU A 56 -3.81 3.82 -8.11
C LEU A 56 -2.83 4.99 -8.13
N SER A 57 -2.63 5.58 -9.31
CA SER A 57 -1.84 6.79 -9.50
C SER A 57 -2.66 7.80 -10.29
N ASN A 58 -2.81 9.00 -9.73
CA ASN A 58 -3.56 10.13 -10.29
C ASN A 58 -4.95 9.72 -10.79
N ALA A 59 -5.64 8.89 -10.01
CA ALA A 59 -6.99 8.46 -10.35
C ALA A 59 -7.94 9.67 -10.41
N PRO A 60 -8.93 9.67 -11.31
CA PRO A 60 -10.01 10.66 -11.26
C PRO A 60 -10.81 10.52 -9.96
N SER A 61 -11.75 11.43 -9.70
CA SER A 61 -12.73 11.21 -8.64
C SER A 61 -13.60 10.00 -8.97
N PHE A 62 -13.96 9.23 -7.95
CA PHE A 62 -14.85 8.08 -8.08
C PHE A 62 -15.67 7.88 -6.80
N PRO A 63 -16.94 7.44 -6.93
CA PRO A 63 -17.78 7.13 -5.76
C PRO A 63 -17.21 5.92 -5.02
N TYR A 64 -17.74 5.64 -3.83
CA TYR A 64 -17.36 4.44 -3.09
C TYR A 64 -17.39 3.19 -3.97
N THR A 65 -16.22 2.56 -4.07
CA THR A 65 -15.96 1.39 -4.90
C THR A 65 -15.46 0.27 -4.00
N TYR A 66 -16.08 -0.90 -4.13
CA TYR A 66 -15.69 -2.10 -3.41
C TYR A 66 -14.51 -2.77 -4.11
N TYR A 67 -13.40 -2.93 -3.39
CA TYR A 67 -12.24 -3.67 -3.84
C TYR A 67 -12.13 -4.97 -3.07
N GLN A 68 -11.83 -6.07 -3.78
CA GLN A 68 -11.68 -7.38 -3.18
C GLN A 68 -10.54 -8.18 -3.83
N TYR A 69 -9.78 -8.90 -3.01
CA TYR A 69 -8.62 -9.68 -3.41
C TYR A 69 -8.53 -10.99 -2.63
N SER A 70 -7.80 -11.95 -3.19
CA SER A 70 -7.40 -13.17 -2.49
C SER A 70 -5.89 -13.17 -2.25
N PHE A 71 -5.48 -13.56 -1.05
CA PHE A 71 -4.07 -13.68 -0.65
C PHE A 71 -3.80 -15.07 -0.08
N ILE A 72 -2.69 -15.70 -0.48
CA ILE A 72 -2.22 -16.95 0.11
C ILE A 72 -1.04 -16.63 1.01
N ALA A 73 -1.18 -16.89 2.31
CA ALA A 73 -0.13 -16.56 3.26
C ALA A 73 1.13 -17.40 3.02
N THR A 74 2.29 -16.76 2.99
CA THR A 74 3.61 -17.41 2.87
C THR A 74 4.38 -17.41 4.19
N SER A 75 3.87 -16.69 5.20
CA SER A 75 4.41 -16.57 6.55
C SER A 75 3.33 -16.88 7.59
N THR A 76 3.75 -17.04 8.85
CA THR A 76 2.84 -17.20 10.00
C THR A 76 2.36 -15.88 10.60
N LYS A 77 2.85 -14.76 10.07
CA LYS A 77 2.44 -13.41 10.43
C LYS A 77 2.60 -12.54 9.20
N THR A 78 1.51 -11.88 8.81
CA THR A 78 1.45 -11.02 7.63
C THR A 78 1.02 -9.63 8.06
N THR A 79 1.56 -8.61 7.38
CA THR A 79 1.14 -7.23 7.55
C THR A 79 0.43 -6.75 6.29
N MET A 80 -0.75 -6.15 6.45
CA MET A 80 -1.38 -5.37 5.39
C MET A 80 -1.12 -3.89 5.67
N MET A 81 -0.77 -3.15 4.61
CA MET A 81 -0.50 -1.73 4.67
C MET A 81 -1.18 -1.00 3.51
N LEU A 82 -1.69 0.18 3.84
CA LEU A 82 -2.31 1.13 2.93
C LEU A 82 -1.44 2.40 2.94
N ALA A 83 -1.11 2.93 1.77
CA ALA A 83 -0.47 4.22 1.60
C ALA A 83 -1.41 5.14 0.80
N ILE A 84 -1.68 6.32 1.32
CA ILE A 84 -2.74 7.20 0.81
C ILE A 84 -2.16 8.59 0.66
N ARG A 85 -2.42 9.20 -0.50
CA ARG A 85 -2.10 10.60 -0.79
C ARG A 85 -3.15 11.19 -1.71
N GLN A 86 -3.64 12.37 -1.38
CA GLN A 86 -4.51 13.12 -2.29
C GLN A 86 -4.28 14.63 -2.15
N ASP A 87 -3.93 15.27 -3.26
CA ASP A 87 -3.62 16.69 -3.37
C ASP A 87 -4.30 17.30 -4.61
N PRO A 88 -5.27 18.23 -4.47
CA PRO A 88 -5.63 18.98 -3.25
C PRO A 88 -6.92 18.50 -2.56
N SER A 89 -7.44 17.32 -2.92
CA SER A 89 -8.73 16.81 -2.42
C SER A 89 -8.54 15.83 -1.25
N TYR A 90 -9.50 14.93 -1.05
CA TYR A 90 -9.42 13.85 -0.06
C TYR A 90 -9.88 12.52 -0.63
N MET A 91 -9.38 11.43 -0.06
CA MET A 91 -9.93 10.08 -0.20
C MET A 91 -10.57 9.66 1.12
N CYS A 92 -11.61 8.82 1.01
CA CYS A 92 -12.21 8.18 2.18
C CYS A 92 -12.09 6.67 2.03
N LEU A 93 -11.56 6.04 3.08
CA LEU A 93 -11.38 4.59 3.18
C LEU A 93 -12.22 4.09 4.33
N ASP A 94 -12.94 3.00 4.11
CA ASP A 94 -13.85 2.44 5.09
C ASP A 94 -14.01 0.92 4.91
N ASP A 95 -14.61 0.26 5.92
CA ASP A 95 -15.01 -1.14 5.89
C ASP A 95 -13.89 -2.11 5.46
N ILE A 96 -12.67 -1.90 5.99
CA ILE A 96 -11.52 -2.76 5.71
C ILE A 96 -11.72 -4.11 6.40
N SER A 97 -11.53 -5.19 5.65
CA SER A 97 -11.76 -6.55 6.12
C SER A 97 -10.68 -7.49 5.60
N VAL A 98 -10.18 -8.36 6.48
CA VAL A 98 -9.28 -9.47 6.13
C VAL A 98 -9.85 -10.73 6.75
N THR A 99 -10.51 -11.56 5.95
CA THR A 99 -11.21 -12.73 6.44
C THR A 99 -10.49 -14.03 6.10
N ASN A 100 -10.48 -14.94 7.09
CA ASN A 100 -10.15 -16.34 6.90
C ASN A 100 -11.28 -17.18 7.49
N ASN A 101 -11.86 -18.08 6.69
CA ASN A 101 -12.98 -18.93 7.10
C ASN A 101 -14.14 -18.13 7.74
N GLY A 102 -14.43 -16.93 7.21
CA GLY A 102 -15.51 -16.06 7.67
C GLY A 102 -15.22 -15.26 8.95
N THR A 103 -14.03 -15.39 9.55
CA THR A 103 -13.60 -14.55 10.68
C THR A 103 -12.79 -13.38 10.16
N ASP A 104 -13.21 -12.15 10.45
CA ASP A 104 -12.44 -10.95 10.15
C ASP A 104 -11.30 -10.77 11.17
N MET A 105 -10.12 -10.51 10.64
CA MET A 105 -8.87 -10.39 11.39
C MET A 105 -8.38 -8.93 11.41
N TRP A 106 -8.94 -8.07 10.56
CA TRP A 106 -8.68 -6.64 10.64
C TRP A 106 -9.53 -6.03 11.75
N GLN A 107 -8.88 -5.44 12.74
CA GLN A 107 -9.61 -4.84 13.86
C GLN A 107 -10.14 -3.46 13.49
N ASN A 108 -11.38 -3.18 13.87
CA ASN A 108 -12.03 -1.89 13.67
C ASN A 108 -12.08 -1.46 12.19
N GLY A 109 -12.37 -2.37 11.25
CA GLY A 109 -12.41 -2.09 9.80
C GLY A 109 -13.16 -0.84 9.35
N GLY A 110 -14.30 -0.59 10.00
CA GLY A 110 -15.15 0.57 9.74
C GLY A 110 -14.87 1.78 10.63
N PHE A 111 -13.75 1.84 11.35
CA PHE A 111 -13.31 2.99 12.15
C PHE A 111 -14.25 3.49 13.28
N GLU A 112 -15.33 2.78 13.58
CA GLU A 112 -16.39 3.16 14.54
C GLU A 112 -15.93 3.35 15.99
N LEU A 113 -14.73 2.88 16.35
CA LEU A 113 -14.12 3.11 17.66
C LEU A 113 -13.36 4.45 17.76
N ASN A 114 -13.43 5.30 16.72
CA ASN A 114 -12.92 6.67 16.66
C ASN A 114 -11.50 6.83 17.22
N SER A 115 -10.59 5.95 16.77
CA SER A 115 -9.20 5.94 17.22
C SER A 115 -8.25 5.57 16.10
N LEU A 116 -7.27 6.44 15.83
CA LEU A 116 -6.27 6.25 14.77
C LEU A 116 -5.03 5.48 15.25
N THR A 117 -4.81 5.35 16.56
CA THR A 117 -3.55 4.83 17.14
C THR A 117 -3.72 3.59 18.01
N GLN A 118 -4.96 3.19 18.33
CA GLN A 118 -5.21 2.03 19.20
C GLN A 118 -5.24 0.70 18.44
N TYR A 119 -5.80 0.68 17.23
CA TYR A 119 -6.07 -0.56 16.47
C TYR A 119 -5.15 -0.74 15.26
N TYR A 120 -4.47 0.32 14.84
CA TYR A 120 -3.60 0.34 13.68
C TYR A 120 -2.31 1.07 14.02
N THR A 121 -1.27 0.79 13.23
CA THR A 121 -0.13 1.69 13.13
C THR A 121 -0.44 2.72 12.07
N TYR A 122 -0.74 3.95 12.50
CA TYR A 122 -0.73 5.13 11.64
C TYR A 122 0.67 5.72 11.60
N CYS A 123 1.14 6.07 10.40
CA CYS A 123 2.49 6.56 10.19
C CYS A 123 2.49 7.67 9.13
N ASN A 124 3.01 8.84 9.50
CA ASN A 124 3.22 9.98 8.62
C ASN A 124 4.70 10.41 8.74
N PRO A 125 5.62 9.75 8.03
CA PRO A 125 7.05 9.85 8.29
C PRO A 125 7.65 11.17 7.79
N ASN A 126 6.97 11.85 6.87
CA ASN A 126 7.43 13.12 6.28
C ASN A 126 6.64 14.33 6.81
N ALA A 127 5.81 14.15 7.84
CA ALA A 127 4.93 15.18 8.38
C ALA A 127 4.11 15.88 7.27
N ALA A 128 3.52 15.10 6.37
CA ALA A 128 2.63 15.59 5.33
C ALA A 128 1.51 16.43 5.94
N SER A 129 1.25 17.61 5.37
CA SER A 129 0.09 18.43 5.75
C SER A 129 -1.21 17.76 5.29
N SER A 130 -2.33 18.10 5.93
CA SER A 130 -3.64 17.48 5.68
C SER A 130 -3.65 15.96 5.93
N SER A 131 -2.95 15.55 6.99
CA SER A 131 -2.75 14.16 7.34
C SER A 131 -4.06 13.44 7.68
N GLY A 132 -4.06 12.13 7.50
CA GLY A 132 -5.19 11.24 7.75
C GLY A 132 -5.77 11.35 9.16
N ILE A 133 -7.10 11.39 9.22
CA ILE A 133 -7.88 11.43 10.45
C ILE A 133 -9.03 10.42 10.39
N ILE A 134 -9.58 10.07 11.55
CA ILE A 134 -10.90 9.44 11.60
C ILE A 134 -11.95 10.55 11.54
N SER A 135 -12.90 10.45 10.60
CA SER A 135 -13.81 11.53 10.27
C SER A 135 -15.24 11.04 10.03
N THR A 136 -16.20 11.95 10.22
CA THR A 136 -17.62 11.76 9.91
C THR A 136 -18.02 12.32 8.54
N THR A 137 -17.05 12.87 7.78
CA THR A 137 -17.31 13.56 6.51
C THR A 137 -17.91 12.66 5.43
N CYS A 138 -17.47 11.41 5.36
CA CYS A 138 -17.78 10.51 4.26
C CYS A 138 -17.73 9.03 4.69
N PRO A 139 -18.35 8.60 5.80
CA PRO A 139 -18.48 7.18 6.09
C PRO A 139 -19.20 6.45 4.96
N HIS A 140 -18.71 5.26 4.60
CA HIS A 140 -19.43 4.33 3.73
C HIS A 140 -20.49 3.60 4.54
N SER A 141 -20.13 3.17 5.75
CA SER A 141 -21.03 2.57 6.73
C SER A 141 -20.79 3.18 8.11
N GLY A 142 -21.71 2.99 9.05
CA GLY A 142 -21.57 3.54 10.40
C GLY A 142 -21.48 5.09 10.43
N SER A 143 -20.63 5.60 11.32
CA SER A 143 -20.45 7.04 11.56
C SER A 143 -19.08 7.56 11.16
N TYR A 144 -18.09 6.69 10.98
CA TYR A 144 -16.70 7.08 10.83
C TYR A 144 -16.02 6.41 9.63
N SER A 145 -15.09 7.11 9.00
CA SER A 145 -14.16 6.56 8.01
C SER A 145 -12.77 7.13 8.22
N PHE A 146 -11.76 6.51 7.63
CA PHE A 146 -10.46 7.16 7.46
C PHE A 146 -10.54 8.18 6.33
N TYR A 147 -10.12 9.42 6.60
CA TYR A 147 -10.23 10.56 5.70
C TYR A 147 -8.88 11.23 5.56
N ASP A 148 -8.36 11.32 4.34
CA ASP A 148 -6.98 11.70 4.10
C ASP A 148 -6.84 12.56 2.84
N GLY A 149 -6.13 13.67 2.98
CA GLY A 149 -5.81 14.62 1.92
C GLY A 149 -4.32 14.97 1.91
N SER A 150 -3.47 14.01 2.27
CA SER A 150 -2.05 14.27 2.49
C SER A 150 -1.41 14.87 1.24
N VAL A 151 -0.67 15.97 1.46
CA VAL A 151 -0.04 16.73 0.38
C VAL A 151 1.41 16.28 0.19
N ARG A 152 1.81 16.11 -1.07
CA ARG A 152 3.17 15.73 -1.52
C ARG A 152 3.70 14.35 -1.07
N TYR A 153 3.39 13.91 0.14
CA TYR A 153 3.83 12.63 0.72
C TYR A 153 2.61 11.81 1.14
N SER A 154 2.75 10.49 1.16
CA SER A 154 1.68 9.60 1.63
C SER A 154 1.69 9.45 3.14
N ASP A 155 0.50 9.27 3.69
CA ASP A 155 0.32 8.67 5.01
C ASP A 155 0.11 7.17 4.89
N TYR A 156 0.30 6.46 5.99
CA TYR A 156 0.27 5.01 6.04
C TYR A 156 -0.61 4.50 7.17
N LEU A 157 -1.39 3.46 6.87
CA LEU A 157 -2.18 2.72 7.85
C LEU A 157 -1.86 1.23 7.72
N SER A 158 -1.61 0.54 8.83
CA SER A 158 -1.28 -0.90 8.80
C SER A 158 -1.75 -1.68 10.02
N GLN A 159 -1.96 -2.97 9.81
CA GLN A 159 -2.15 -3.99 10.86
C GLN A 159 -1.40 -5.26 10.49
N SER A 160 -0.86 -5.92 11.52
CA SER A 160 -0.31 -7.27 11.40
C SER A 160 -1.23 -8.27 12.07
N PHE A 161 -1.41 -9.43 11.45
CA PHE A 161 -2.23 -10.51 11.98
C PHE A 161 -1.50 -11.85 11.81
N ALA A 162 -1.81 -12.79 12.71
CA ALA A 162 -1.29 -14.15 12.61
C ALA A 162 -1.93 -14.86 11.43
N THR A 163 -1.13 -15.56 10.63
CA THR A 163 -1.58 -16.28 9.45
C THR A 163 -1.15 -17.74 9.47
N VAL A 164 -1.82 -18.56 8.66
CA VAL A 164 -1.43 -19.96 8.45
C VAL A 164 -0.88 -20.08 7.04
N ILE A 165 0.38 -20.50 6.92
CA ILE A 165 1.05 -20.68 5.63
C ILE A 165 0.21 -21.59 4.73
N GLY A 166 -0.02 -21.16 3.49
CA GLY A 166 -0.83 -21.86 2.49
C GLY A 166 -2.33 -21.64 2.61
N SER A 167 -2.82 -20.97 3.67
CA SER A 167 -4.24 -20.62 3.78
C SER A 167 -4.58 -19.41 2.92
N ASN A 168 -5.81 -19.41 2.39
CA ASN A 168 -6.36 -18.30 1.61
C ASN A 168 -7.08 -17.30 2.52
N TYR A 169 -6.85 -16.02 2.25
CA TYR A 169 -7.44 -14.89 2.94
C TYR A 169 -8.18 -14.03 1.90
N ASN A 170 -9.41 -13.65 2.21
CA ASN A 170 -10.17 -12.69 1.40
C ASN A 170 -10.01 -11.30 2.02
N ILE A 171 -9.55 -10.36 1.21
CA ILE A 171 -9.26 -8.98 1.62
C ILE A 171 -10.23 -8.08 0.90
N SER A 172 -10.86 -7.14 1.60
CA SER A 172 -11.68 -6.13 0.96
C SER A 172 -11.67 -4.80 1.69
N PHE A 173 -12.05 -3.74 0.98
CA PHE A 173 -12.25 -2.41 1.53
C PHE A 173 -13.11 -1.58 0.58
N TRP A 174 -13.72 -0.51 1.12
CA TRP A 174 -14.43 0.50 0.34
C TRP A 174 -13.59 1.77 0.26
N LEU A 175 -13.39 2.27 -0.95
CA LEU A 175 -12.59 3.47 -1.20
C LEU A 175 -13.37 4.43 -2.09
N THR A 176 -13.33 5.72 -1.77
CA THR A 176 -13.78 6.80 -2.65
C THR A 176 -12.68 7.84 -2.81
N ASN A 177 -12.62 8.46 -3.98
CA ASN A 177 -11.79 9.63 -4.23
C ASN A 177 -12.69 10.83 -4.51
N LEU A 178 -12.64 11.84 -3.64
CA LEU A 178 -13.56 12.97 -3.69
C LEU A 178 -13.18 14.02 -4.75
N GLY A 179 -11.98 13.92 -5.34
CA GLY A 179 -11.53 14.85 -6.37
C GLY A 179 -10.43 14.30 -7.27
N GLY A 180 -10.11 15.03 -8.33
CA GLY A 180 -8.90 14.80 -9.11
C GLY A 180 -7.69 15.48 -8.49
N GLY A 181 -6.57 15.46 -9.21
CA GLY A 181 -5.32 16.07 -8.77
C GLY A 181 -4.20 15.03 -8.69
N SER A 182 -3.12 15.39 -8.02
CA SER A 182 -1.99 14.49 -7.82
C SER A 182 -2.28 13.56 -6.66
N ASN A 183 -2.51 12.28 -6.92
CA ASN A 183 -2.92 11.33 -5.89
C ASN A 183 -2.31 9.95 -6.08
N SER A 184 -2.28 9.18 -5.00
CA SER A 184 -1.89 7.78 -5.02
C SER A 184 -2.59 7.00 -3.91
N PHE A 185 -3.01 5.78 -4.23
CA PHE A 185 -3.48 4.81 -3.24
C PHE A 185 -2.79 3.48 -3.51
N LEU A 186 -2.07 2.96 -2.52
CA LEU A 186 -1.40 1.68 -2.59
C LEU A 186 -1.87 0.78 -1.45
N ALA A 187 -2.37 -0.40 -1.77
CA ALA A 187 -2.64 -1.47 -0.81
C ALA A 187 -1.67 -2.63 -1.08
N ILE A 188 -0.90 -3.01 -0.06
CA ILE A 188 0.06 -4.11 -0.12
C ILE A 188 -0.07 -5.03 1.08
N ILE A 189 0.31 -6.29 0.90
CA ILE A 189 0.28 -7.31 1.95
C ILE A 189 1.51 -8.23 1.87
N GLY A 190 2.15 -8.48 3.01
CA GLY A 190 3.36 -9.32 3.14
C GLY A 190 3.66 -9.69 4.58
#